data_AF-A0A444YV32-F1
#
_entry.id   AF-A0A444YV32-F1
#
_cell.length_a   1.000
_cell.length_b   1.000
_cell.length_c   1.000
_cell.angle_alpha   90.00
_cell.angle_beta   90.00
_cell.angle_gamma   90.00
#
_symmetry.space_group_name_H-M   'P 1'
#
loop_
_entity.id
_entity.type
_entity.pdbx_description
1 polymer ?
#
loop_
_entity_poly.entity_id
_entity_poly.type
_entity_poly.pdbx_seq_one_letter_code
_entity_poly.pdbx_strand_id
1 'polypeptide(L)' 'MDIDLKGGKFTWFSNPRNSFVTRERLDRNATLTALPVIGSNHCPLVLRLEPKEKFERHFKYKAYWEDHKDCEKIIK' A
#
# COMPACT_ATOMS: atom_id res chain seq x y z
N MET A 1 -2.54 -11.90 -15.26
CA MET A 1 -2.91 -12.61 -14.01
C MET A 1 -3.81 -11.67 -13.23
N ASP A 2 -5.12 -11.91 -13.25
CA ASP A 2 -6.07 -11.14 -12.45
C ASP A 2 -6.20 -11.83 -11.09
N ILE A 3 -6.00 -11.08 -10.00
CA ILE A 3 -5.98 -11.62 -8.63
C ILE A 3 -7.17 -11.03 -7.89
N ASP A 4 -7.96 -11.90 -7.28
CA ASP A 4 -9.13 -11.53 -6.48
C ASP A 4 -8.71 -10.72 -5.24
N LEU A 5 -9.10 -9.45 -5.22
CA LEU A 5 -8.98 -8.58 -4.05
C LEU A 5 -10.17 -8.86 -3.13
N LYS A 6 -9.93 -9.51 -1.99
CA LYS A 6 -10.97 -9.69 -0.97
C LYS A 6 -11.12 -8.39 -0.18
N GLY A 7 -12.22 -7.67 -0.39
CA GLY A 7 -12.51 -6.40 0.29
C GLY A 7 -12.88 -5.26 -0.66
N GLY A 8 -12.38 -4.05 -0.39
CA GLY A 8 -12.66 -2.86 -1.19
C GLY A 8 -12.09 -2.94 -2.62
N LYS A 9 -12.88 -2.57 -3.63
CA LYS A 9 -12.53 -2.67 -5.06
C LYS A 9 -11.40 -1.73 -5.51
N PHE A 10 -11.08 -0.71 -4.71
CA PHE A 10 -10.16 0.37 -5.05
C PHE A 10 -9.12 0.52 -3.93
N THR A 11 -7.90 0.90 -4.32
CA THR A 11 -6.78 1.07 -3.38
C THR A 11 -6.31 2.52 -3.28
N TRP A 12 -6.82 3.40 -4.15
CA TRP A 12 -6.53 4.82 -4.15
C TRP A 12 -7.78 5.65 -4.45
N PHE A 13 -7.84 6.84 -3.85
CA PHE A 13 -8.92 7.81 -3.98
C PHE A 13 -8.33 9.20 -4.24
N SER A 14 -8.84 9.93 -5.22
CA SER A 14 -8.43 11.32 -5.44
C SER A 14 -8.99 12.25 -4.35
N ASN A 15 -8.33 13.40 -4.14
CA ASN A 15 -9.00 14.51 -3.45
C ASN A 15 -10.26 14.93 -4.24
N PRO A 16 -11.34 15.35 -3.58
CA PRO A 16 -12.55 15.79 -4.26
C PRO A 16 -12.26 16.98 -5.18
N ARG A 17 -12.65 16.89 -6.45
CA ARG A 17 -12.66 18.02 -7.39
C ARG A 17 -14.11 18.24 -7.80
N ASN A 18 -14.64 19.42 -7.51
CA ASN A 18 -16.06 19.74 -7.75
C ASN A 18 -17.01 18.67 -7.18
N SER A 19 -16.75 18.17 -5.97
CA SER A 19 -17.48 17.07 -5.32
C SER A 19 -17.36 15.67 -5.97
N PHE A 20 -16.58 15.53 -7.04
CA PHE A 20 -16.28 14.23 -7.65
C PHE A 20 -14.99 13.64 -7.08
N VAL A 21 -15.01 12.33 -6.79
CA VAL A 21 -13.87 11.55 -6.33
C VAL A 21 -13.60 10.43 -7.32
N THR A 22 -12.41 10.42 -7.92
CA THR A 22 -11.91 9.33 -8.75
C THR A 22 -11.34 8.24 -7.85
N ARG A 23 -11.58 6.97 -8.22
CA ARG A 23 -11.14 5.81 -7.46
C ARG A 23 -10.44 4.85 -8.39
N GLU A 24 -9.23 4.43 -8.03
CA GLU A 24 -8.40 3.55 -8.85
C GLU A 24 -7.85 2.37 -8.05
N ARG A 25 -7.50 1.29 -8.75
CA ARG A 25 -6.78 0.14 -8.21
C ARG A 25 -5.34 0.20 -8.70
N LEU A 26 -4.52 0.94 -7.98
CA LEU A 26 -3.10 1.14 -8.30
C LEU A 26 -2.22 -0.01 -7.81
N ASP A 27 -2.67 -0.72 -6.78
CA ASP A 27 -1.89 -1.77 -6.15
C ASP A 27 -2.36 -3.16 -6.59
N ARG A 28 -1.42 -3.96 -7.11
CA ARG A 28 -1.69 -5.29 -7.67
C ARG A 28 -0.64 -6.27 -7.16
N ASN A 29 -0.98 -7.12 -6.19
CA ASN A 29 -0.29 -8.39 -5.93
C ASN A 29 -1.06 -9.32 -4.95
N ALA A 30 -0.59 -10.57 -4.85
CA ALA A 30 -1.06 -11.73 -4.06
C ALA A 30 -2.11 -11.48 -2.97
N THR A 31 -3.23 -12.22 -2.95
CA THR A 31 -4.25 -12.29 -1.86
C THR A 31 -4.20 -11.15 -0.82
N LEU A 32 -4.38 -9.91 -1.28
CA LEU A 32 -4.37 -8.72 -0.44
C LEU A 32 -5.78 -8.48 0.10
N THR A 33 -5.86 -7.97 1.32
CA THR A 33 -7.08 -7.39 1.88
C THR A 33 -6.90 -5.89 1.99
N ALA A 34 -7.81 -5.15 1.33
CA ALA A 34 -7.90 -3.70 1.44
C ALA A 34 -8.61 -3.31 2.74
N LEU A 35 -7.94 -2.51 3.59
CA LEU A 35 -8.50 -1.99 4.84
C LEU A 35 -9.17 -0.62 4.64
N PRO A 36 -10.07 -0.18 5.53
CA PRO A 36 -10.62 1.17 5.47
C PRO A 36 -9.52 2.24 5.44
N VAL A 37 -9.72 3.25 4.60
CA VAL A 37 -8.83 4.41 4.50
C VAL A 37 -9.02 5.27 5.77
N ILE A 38 -7.95 5.51 6.53
CA ILE A 38 -7.95 6.42 7.68
C ILE A 38 -6.82 7.43 7.48
N GLY A 39 -7.16 8.70 7.26
CA GLY A 39 -6.19 9.80 7.21
C GLY A 39 -5.22 9.81 6.02
N SER A 40 -5.44 8.99 4.99
CA SER A 40 -4.65 8.93 3.75
C SER A 40 -5.57 8.94 2.53
N ASN A 41 -5.03 9.22 1.34
CA ASN A 41 -5.72 9.00 0.06
C ASN A 41 -5.49 7.58 -0.50
N HIS A 42 -4.63 6.79 0.16
CA HIS A 42 -4.38 5.39 -0.13
C HIS A 42 -5.01 4.48 0.93
N CYS A 43 -5.46 3.32 0.47
CA CYS A 43 -5.95 2.21 1.27
C CYS A 43 -4.77 1.35 1.75
N PRO A 44 -4.68 0.99 3.04
CA PRO A 44 -3.71 0.01 3.50
C PRO A 44 -4.01 -1.36 2.90
N LEU A 45 -2.98 -2.04 2.40
CA LEU A 45 -3.09 -3.38 1.85
C LEU A 45 -2.40 -4.38 2.76
N VAL A 46 -3.18 -5.35 3.24
CA VAL A 46 -2.68 -6.39 4.13
C VAL A 46 -2.52 -7.69 3.36
N LEU A 47 -1.29 -8.19 3.31
CA LEU A 47 -0.97 -9.50 2.78
C LEU A 47 -1.03 -10.54 3.90
N ARG A 48 -2.01 -11.44 3.87
CA ARG A 48 -2.01 -12.61 4.75
C ARG A 48 -1.20 -13.72 4.09
N LEU A 49 0.02 -13.91 4.60
CA LEU A 49 0.85 -15.05 4.25
C LEU A 49 0.52 -16.19 5.22
N GLU A 50 0.17 -17.36 4.70
CA GLU A 50 0.19 -18.63 5.43
C GLU A 50 1.49 -19.35 5.06
N PRO A 51 2.60 -19.04 5.74
CA PRO A 51 3.86 -19.69 5.42
C PRO A 51 3.75 -21.18 5.78
N LYS A 52 4.08 -22.06 4.83
CA LYS A 52 4.11 -23.52 5.05
C LYS A 52 5.16 -23.94 6.09
N GLU A 53 6.15 -23.08 6.34
CA GLU A 53 7.25 -23.31 7.25
C GLU A 53 7.51 -22.05 8.09
N LYS A 54 7.82 -22.21 9.38
CA LYS A 54 8.16 -21.09 10.26
C LYS A 54 9.59 -20.66 9.96
N PHE A 55 9.76 -19.48 9.39
CA PHE A 55 11.06 -18.84 9.23
C PHE A 55 11.14 -17.60 10.12
N GLU A 56 12.32 -17.33 10.65
CA GLU A 56 12.59 -16.12 11.44
C GLU A 56 12.52 -14.90 10.51
N ARG A 57 11.43 -14.14 10.62
CA ARG A 57 11.20 -12.92 9.85
C ARG A 57 11.93 -11.77 10.52
N HIS A 58 13.12 -11.47 10.02
CA HIS A 58 13.75 -10.19 10.30
C HIS A 58 13.03 -9.11 9.50
N PHE A 59 12.44 -8.13 10.19
CA PHE A 59 11.92 -6.93 9.53
C PHE A 59 13.08 -6.23 8.81
N LYS A 60 12.94 -6.05 7.49
CA LYS A 60 13.91 -5.31 6.69
C LYS A 60 13.23 -4.09 6.10
N TYR A 61 13.50 -2.93 6.67
CA TYR A 61 13.16 -1.66 6.07
C TYR A 61 14.00 -1.46 4.79
N LYS A 62 13.36 -0.99 3.73
CA LYS A 62 14.00 -0.51 2.50
C LYS A 62 13.19 0.65 1.97
N ALA A 63 13.72 1.86 2.09
CA ALA A 63 13.17 3.03 1.42
C ALA A 63 14.08 3.44 0.28
N TYR A 64 13.57 3.41 -0.94
CA TYR A 64 14.35 3.78 -2.14
C TYR A 64 14.85 5.23 -2.14
N TRP A 65 14.24 6.09 -1.34
CA TRP A 65 14.63 7.50 -1.22
C TRP A 65 15.68 7.73 -0.12
N GLU A 66 15.97 6.74 0.72
CA GLU A 66 16.95 6.86 1.82
C GLU A 66 18.37 7.10 1.30
N ASP A 67 18.73 6.44 0.19
CA ASP A 67 20.03 6.60 -0.47
C ASP A 67 20.13 7.88 -1.33
N HIS A 68 19.06 8.66 -1.42
CA HIS A 68 19.06 9.90 -2.21
C HIS A 68 19.86 10.98 -1.48
N LYS A 69 20.78 11.66 -2.18
CA LYS A 69 21.69 12.67 -1.59
C LYS A 69 20.99 13.82 -0.86
N ASP A 70 19.73 14.07 -1.19
CA ASP A 70 18.93 15.13 -0.58
C ASP A 70 18.02 14.63 0.56
N CYS A 71 17.97 13.33 0.81
CA CYS A 71 17.22 12.71 1.91
C CYS A 71 17.59 13.35 3.26
N GLU A 72 18.89 13.37 3.58
CA GLU A 72 19.44 13.96 4.81
C GLU A 72 19.20 15.48 4.92
N LYS A 73 18.99 16.18 3.79
CA LYS A 73 18.77 17.63 3.80
C LYS A 73 17.31 18.01 4.05
N ILE A 74 16.40 17.15 3.62
CA ILE A 74 14.95 17.37 3.69
C ILE A 74 14.42 16.95 5.07
N ILE A 75 14.99 15.89 5.65
CA ILE A 75 14.68 15.46 7.01
C ILE A 75 15.59 16.21 7.98
N LYS A 76 15.03 17.16 8.73
CA LYS A 76 15.67 17.84 9.87
C LYS A 76 15.17 17.29 11.19
#